data_AF-A0A7S2ILF4-F1
#
_entry.id   AF-A0A7S2ILF4-F1
#
_cell.length_a   1.000
_cell.length_b   1.000
_cell.length_c   1.000
_cell.angle_alpha   90.00
_cell.angle_beta   90.00
_cell.angle_gamma   90.00
#
_symmetry.space_group_name_H-M   'P 1'
#
loop_
_entity.id
_entity.type
_entity.pdbx_description
1 polymer ?
#
loop_
_entity_poly.entity_id
_entity_poly.type
_entity_poly.pdbx_seq_one_letter_code
_entity_poly.pdbx_strand_id
1 'polypeptide(L)'
;AEERKKSASDAREAMVREAAARRKDAALRHVIISEKRDKKAATFTTAGVPFPFSSREQFERSLRAPLGKEWNTTASHQSLTAPKVSTVKGTIIDPIAIHRKADPAKNASRKLKGH
;
A
#
# COMPACT_ATOMS: atom_id res chain seq x y z
N ALA A 1 48.72 -13.66 -10.20
CA ALA A 1 48.16 -13.18 -8.93
C ALA A 1 46.66 -13.02 -9.14
N GLU A 2 45.87 -13.97 -8.67
CA GLU A 2 44.46 -14.11 -9.01
C GLU A 2 43.60 -13.42 -7.95
N GLU A 3 42.84 -12.39 -8.34
CA GLU A 3 41.90 -11.68 -7.48
C GLU A 3 40.76 -12.63 -7.08
N ARG A 4 40.81 -13.14 -5.84
CA ARG A 4 39.70 -13.88 -5.24
C ARG A 4 38.48 -12.98 -5.12
N LYS A 5 37.51 -13.15 -6.02
CA LYS A 5 36.17 -12.55 -5.92
C LYS A 5 35.57 -12.96 -4.57
N LYS A 6 35.23 -11.99 -3.71
CA LYS A 6 34.51 -12.23 -2.45
C LYS A 6 33.26 -13.06 -2.73
N SER A 7 33.05 -14.12 -1.96
CA SER A 7 31.88 -14.96 -2.12
C SER A 7 30.62 -14.24 -1.62
N ALA A 8 29.43 -14.67 -2.06
CA ALA A 8 28.16 -14.08 -1.65
C ALA A 8 27.92 -14.14 -0.12
N SER A 9 28.48 -15.14 0.57
CA SER A 9 28.45 -15.24 2.03
C SER A 9 29.30 -14.16 2.68
N ASP A 10 30.53 -13.94 2.19
CA ASP A 10 31.43 -12.90 2.73
C ASP A 10 30.84 -11.50 2.53
N ALA A 11 30.19 -11.26 1.39
CA ALA A 11 29.50 -10.00 1.10
C ALA A 11 28.30 -9.80 2.05
N ARG A 12 27.53 -10.86 2.34
CA ARG A 12 26.41 -10.81 3.28
C ARG A 12 26.87 -10.59 4.71
N GLU A 13 27.94 -11.26 5.15
CA GLU A 13 28.53 -11.03 6.48
C GLU A 13 29.05 -9.61 6.64
N ALA A 14 29.73 -9.08 5.62
CA ALA A 14 30.16 -7.68 5.61
C ALA A 14 28.97 -6.72 5.72
N MET A 15 27.90 -6.96 4.96
CA MET A 15 26.67 -6.15 5.00
C MET A 15 25.99 -6.21 6.38
N VAL A 16 25.92 -7.39 6.98
CA VAL A 16 25.34 -7.56 8.34
C VAL A 16 26.18 -6.84 9.38
N ARG A 17 27.52 -6.94 9.29
CA ARG A 17 28.43 -6.26 10.22
C ARG A 17 28.36 -4.73 10.09
N GLU A 18 28.30 -4.21 8.87
CA GLU A 18 28.09 -2.78 8.64
C GLU A 18 26.73 -2.31 9.17
N ALA A 19 25.66 -3.06 8.88
CA ALA A 19 24.32 -2.75 9.37
C ALA A 19 24.25 -2.76 10.90
N ALA A 20 24.94 -3.70 11.56
CA ALA A 20 25.01 -3.78 13.01
C ALA A 20 25.69 -2.54 13.62
N ALA A 21 26.72 -2.00 12.97
CA ALA A 21 27.44 -0.79 13.40
C ALA A 21 26.64 0.50 13.17
N ARG A 22 25.80 0.55 12.13
CA ARG A 22 24.95 1.72 11.81
C ARG A 22 23.70 1.84 12.70
N ARG A 23 23.49 0.90 13.63
CA ARG A 23 22.36 0.93 14.55
C ARG A 23 22.48 2.08 15.55
N LYS A 24 21.32 2.64 15.93
CA LYS A 24 21.24 3.74 16.89
C LYS A 24 21.57 3.29 18.32
N ASP A 25 21.32 2.02 18.63
CA ASP A 25 21.54 1.42 19.95
C ASP A 25 22.98 0.93 20.18
N ALA A 26 23.83 0.86 19.15
CA ALA A 26 25.15 0.24 19.25
C ALA A 26 26.09 0.89 20.29
N ALA A 27 25.90 2.18 20.60
CA ALA A 27 26.69 2.91 21.59
C ALA A 27 26.03 2.99 22.98
N LEU A 28 24.83 2.42 23.17
CA LEU A 28 24.07 2.52 24.42
C LEU A 28 24.46 1.40 25.40
N ARG A 29 24.89 1.78 26.61
CA ARG A 29 25.40 0.84 27.64
C ARG A 29 24.36 -0.12 28.20
N HIS A 30 23.08 0.26 28.22
CA HIS A 30 22.02 -0.46 28.92
C HIS A 30 20.94 -1.04 27.99
N VAL A 31 21.14 -0.96 26.66
CA VAL A 31 20.16 -1.42 25.68
C VAL A 31 20.73 -2.64 24.96
N ILE A 32 20.10 -3.79 25.16
CA ILE A 32 20.49 -5.06 24.53
C ILE A 32 19.26 -5.57 23.77
N ILE A 33 19.34 -5.57 22.43
CA ILE A 33 18.24 -5.98 21.53
C ILE A 33 18.59 -7.31 20.87
N SER A 34 17.67 -8.28 20.90
CA SER A 34 17.84 -9.54 20.19
C SER A 34 17.58 -9.39 18.69
N GLU A 35 18.53 -9.78 17.84
CA GLU A 35 18.43 -9.70 16.37
C GLU A 35 17.81 -10.95 15.71
N LYS A 36 17.31 -11.89 16.54
CA LYS A 36 16.73 -13.13 16.03
C LYS A 36 15.43 -12.82 15.29
N ARG A 37 15.35 -13.26 14.03
CA ARG A 37 14.12 -13.16 13.23
C ARG A 37 13.03 -14.03 13.84
N ASP A 38 11.88 -13.43 14.15
CA ASP A 38 10.69 -14.17 14.54
C ASP A 38 10.05 -14.84 13.32
N LYS A 39 10.05 -16.19 13.33
CA LYS A 39 9.47 -17.00 12.24
C LYS A 39 7.95 -16.96 12.21
N LYS A 40 7.29 -16.75 13.36
CA LYS A 40 5.83 -16.69 13.47
C LYS A 40 5.30 -15.34 12.97
N ALA A 41 6.00 -14.25 13.29
CA ALA A 41 5.63 -12.92 12.79
C ALA A 41 5.94 -12.75 11.28
N ALA A 42 6.94 -13.46 10.77
CA ALA A 42 7.36 -13.36 9.37
C ALA A 42 6.26 -13.72 8.36
N THR A 43 5.25 -14.52 8.74
CA THR A 43 4.12 -14.89 7.87
C THR A 43 3.18 -13.72 7.59
N PHE A 44 3.10 -12.74 8.50
CA PHE A 44 2.25 -11.56 8.37
C PHE A 44 2.95 -10.39 7.66
N THR A 45 4.20 -10.60 7.22
CA THR A 45 4.96 -9.61 6.44
C THR A 45 4.93 -10.00 4.97
N THR A 46 4.88 -9.02 4.08
CA THR A 46 4.93 -9.27 2.64
C THR A 46 6.31 -9.79 2.22
N ALA A 47 6.36 -10.81 1.37
CA ALA A 47 7.60 -11.39 0.86
C ALA A 47 8.43 -10.40 0.00
N GLY A 48 7.75 -9.48 -0.68
CA GLY A 48 8.34 -8.44 -1.51
C GLY A 48 7.39 -7.25 -1.66
N VAL A 49 7.81 -6.23 -2.39
CA VAL A 49 6.98 -5.05 -2.66
C VAL A 49 5.97 -5.39 -3.77
N PRO A 50 4.66 -5.22 -3.56
CA PRO A 50 3.67 -5.52 -4.59
C PRO A 50 3.63 -4.43 -5.68
N PHE A 51 3.34 -4.84 -6.92
CA PHE A 51 2.97 -3.89 -7.99
C PHE A 51 1.74 -3.09 -7.54
N PRO A 52 1.67 -1.76 -7.69
CA PRO A 52 2.45 -0.86 -8.56
C PRO A 52 3.62 -0.11 -7.87
N PHE A 53 4.04 -0.51 -6.66
CA PHE A 53 5.06 0.24 -5.91
C PHE A 53 6.48 -0.15 -6.30
N SER A 54 7.37 0.83 -6.40
CA SER A 54 8.80 0.60 -6.72
C SER A 54 9.69 0.46 -5.49
N SER A 55 9.24 0.99 -4.35
CA SER A 55 10.01 0.98 -3.10
C SER A 55 9.16 0.47 -1.94
N ARG A 56 9.83 -0.25 -1.02
CA ARG A 56 9.23 -0.73 0.22
C ARG A 56 8.66 0.41 1.07
N GLU A 57 9.37 1.54 1.11
CA GLU A 57 8.94 2.70 1.88
C GLU A 57 7.64 3.28 1.34
N GLN A 58 7.43 3.27 0.02
CA GLN A 58 6.19 3.75 -0.60
C GLN A 58 5.01 2.84 -0.23
N PHE A 59 5.23 1.53 -0.31
CA PHE A 59 4.23 0.54 0.08
C PHE A 59 3.83 0.67 1.56
N GLU A 60 4.81 0.72 2.47
CA GLU A 60 4.53 0.86 3.91
C GLU A 60 3.87 2.20 4.24
N ARG A 61 4.23 3.29 3.56
CA ARG A 61 3.54 4.59 3.69
C ARG A 61 2.09 4.53 3.25
N SER A 62 1.80 3.76 2.19
CA SER A 62 0.42 3.61 1.68
C SER A 62 -0.51 2.90 2.67
N LEU A 63 0.02 2.00 3.50
CA LEU A 63 -0.74 1.22 4.49
C LEU A 63 -0.76 1.85 5.89
N ARG A 64 -0.10 2.99 6.08
CA ARG A 64 0.12 3.58 7.41
C ARG A 64 -1.16 3.99 8.13
N ALA A 65 -2.21 4.34 7.37
CA ALA A 65 -3.48 4.80 7.92
C ALA A 65 -4.50 3.66 7.98
N PRO A 66 -5.11 3.39 9.14
CA PRO A 66 -6.19 2.41 9.25
C PRO A 66 -7.46 2.91 8.56
N LEU A 67 -8.22 2.01 7.94
CA LEU A 67 -9.48 2.35 7.25
C LEU A 67 -10.72 2.16 8.12
N GLY A 68 -10.60 1.60 9.34
CA GLY A 68 -11.72 1.24 10.21
C GLY A 68 -12.55 2.45 10.68
N LYS A 69 -13.79 2.19 11.11
CA LYS A 69 -14.70 3.21 11.67
C LYS A 69 -14.27 3.65 13.06
N GLU A 70 -13.54 2.80 13.77
CA GLU A 70 -13.09 3.03 15.14
C GLU A 70 -11.92 4.02 15.20
N TRP A 71 -11.21 4.18 14.07
CA TRP A 71 -9.98 4.97 13.96
C TRP A 71 -10.18 6.27 13.16
N ASN A 72 -11.33 6.42 12.49
CA ASN A 72 -11.65 7.55 11.63
C ASN A 72 -13.03 8.11 11.95
N THR A 73 -13.29 9.36 11.57
CA THR A 73 -14.65 9.90 11.63
C THR A 73 -15.55 9.19 10.60
N THR A 74 -16.86 9.21 10.84
CA THR A 74 -17.85 8.58 9.93
C THR A 74 -17.72 9.09 8.49
N ALA A 75 -17.56 10.40 8.29
CA ALA A 75 -17.43 11.00 6.96
C ALA A 75 -16.13 10.57 6.24
N SER A 76 -15.01 10.53 6.96
CA SER A 76 -13.73 10.07 6.40
C SER A 76 -13.78 8.58 6.05
N HIS A 77 -14.35 7.74 6.92
CA HIS A 77 -14.51 6.31 6.64
C HIS A 77 -15.37 6.06 5.39
N GLN A 78 -16.51 6.76 5.27
CA GLN A 78 -17.36 6.66 4.08
C GLN A 78 -16.62 7.06 2.80
N SER A 79 -15.83 8.13 2.87
CA SER A 79 -15.05 8.61 1.71
C SER A 79 -13.90 7.66 1.33
N LEU A 80 -13.21 7.07 2.33
CA LEU A 80 -12.08 6.16 2.11
C LEU A 80 -12.49 4.77 1.61
N THR A 81 -13.71 4.32 1.95
CA THR A 81 -14.23 3.00 1.55
C THR A 81 -15.14 3.06 0.32
N ALA A 82 -15.45 4.25 -0.19
CA ALA A 82 -16.24 4.42 -1.41
C ALA A 82 -15.52 3.80 -2.61
N PRO A 83 -16.19 2.94 -3.40
CA PRO A 83 -15.57 2.34 -4.58
C PRO A 83 -15.33 3.39 -5.66
N LYS A 84 -14.24 3.25 -6.43
CA LYS A 84 -13.90 4.16 -7.53
C LYS A 84 -14.98 4.21 -8.62
N VAL A 85 -15.70 3.10 -8.83
CA VAL A 85 -16.78 2.99 -9.80
C VAL A 85 -18.01 2.46 -9.08
N SER A 86 -19.12 3.18 -9.19
CA SER A 86 -20.41 2.79 -8.63
C SER A 86 -21.47 2.87 -9.73
N THR A 87 -22.22 1.77 -9.92
CA THR A 87 -23.30 1.67 -10.90
C THR A 87 -24.64 1.59 -10.19
N VAL A 88 -25.63 2.33 -10.69
CA VAL A 88 -27.00 2.24 -10.17
C VAL A 88 -27.65 0.98 -10.72
N LYS A 89 -28.20 0.13 -9.84
CA LYS A 89 -28.93 -1.08 -10.23
C LYS A 89 -30.16 -0.70 -11.07
N GLY A 90 -30.45 -1.48 -12.11
CA GLY A 90 -31.64 -1.29 -12.96
C GLY A 90 -31.54 -0.16 -13.98
N THR A 91 -30.39 0.52 -14.10
CA THR A 91 -30.18 1.58 -15.10
C THR A 91 -29.24 1.09 -16.21
N ILE A 92 -29.62 1.33 -17.47
CA ILE A 92 -28.75 1.07 -18.63
C ILE A 92 -27.60 2.07 -18.62
N ILE A 93 -26.36 1.59 -18.74
CA ILE A 93 -25.16 2.42 -18.83
C ILE A 93 -24.93 2.79 -20.29
N ASP A 94 -25.28 4.03 -20.65
CA ASP A 94 -25.01 4.57 -21.97
C ASP A 94 -23.50 4.77 -22.19
N PRO A 95 -22.97 4.54 -23.41
CA PRO A 95 -21.55 4.71 -23.71
C PRO A 95 -21.10 6.16 -23.54
N ILE A 96 -19.81 6.35 -23.26
CA ILE A 96 -19.20 7.67 -23.14
C ILE A 96 -19.28 8.37 -24.51
N ALA A 97 -20.06 9.45 -24.62
CA ALA A 97 -20.14 10.25 -25.83
C ALA A 97 -18.94 11.21 -25.90
N ILE A 98 -17.96 10.91 -26.75
CA ILE A 98 -16.68 11.64 -26.83
C ILE A 98 -16.87 13.07 -27.40
N HIS A 99 -17.94 13.32 -28.18
CA HIS A 99 -18.16 14.61 -28.88
C HIS A 99 -19.61 15.11 -28.93
N ARG A 100 -20.47 14.77 -27.97
CA ARG A 100 -21.80 15.37 -27.87
C ARG A 100 -22.10 15.70 -26.42
N LYS A 101 -22.18 17.00 -26.10
CA LYS A 101 -22.66 17.46 -24.79
C LYS A 101 -24.00 16.79 -24.54
N ALA A 102 -24.10 15.98 -23.50
CA ALA A 102 -25.36 15.36 -23.13
C ALA A 102 -26.32 16.47 -22.67
N ASP A 103 -27.44 16.64 -23.36
CA ASP A 103 -28.47 17.62 -22.98
C ASP A 103 -29.06 17.23 -21.61
N PRO A 104 -28.95 18.08 -20.57
CA PRO A 104 -29.39 17.74 -19.21
C PRO A 104 -30.89 17.44 -19.12
N ALA A 105 -31.68 17.92 -20.09
CA ALA A 105 -33.13 17.73 -20.15
C ALA A 105 -33.56 16.28 -20.46
N LYS A 106 -32.75 15.48 -21.18
CA LYS A 106 -33.09 14.07 -21.48
C LYS A 106 -32.91 13.15 -20.28
N ASN A 107 -32.04 13.50 -19.34
CA ASN A 107 -31.79 12.69 -18.14
C ASN A 107 -32.86 12.93 -17.05
N ALA A 108 -33.35 14.17 -16.92
CA ALA A 108 -34.41 14.52 -15.97
C ALA A 108 -35.77 13.89 -16.34
N SER A 109 -36.11 13.86 -17.64
CA SER A 109 -37.36 13.27 -18.13
C SER A 109 -37.42 11.74 -18.03
N ARG A 110 -36.26 11.06 -17.93
CA ARG A 110 -36.17 9.62 -17.62
C ARG A 110 -36.47 9.31 -16.14
N LYS A 111 -36.22 10.27 -15.23
CA LYS A 111 -36.44 10.17 -13.78
C LYS A 111 -37.90 10.38 -13.36
N LEU A 112 -38.72 11.00 -14.22
CA LEU A 112 -40.15 11.25 -13.98
C LEU A 112 -41.08 10.18 -14.58
N LYS A 113 -40.53 9.17 -15.29
CA LYS A 113 -41.31 8.15 -16.02
C LYS A 113 -41.09 6.72 -15.52
N GLY A 114 -40.70 6.57 -14.25
CA GLY A 114 -40.71 5.30 -13.54
C GLY A 114 -41.70 5.38 -12.39
N HIS A 115 -42.83 4.69 -12.54
CA HIS A 115 -43.70 4.28 -11.44
C HIS A 115 -43.02 3.18 -10.62
#